data_AF-A0A967YY07-F1
#
_entry.id   AF-A0A967YY07-F1
#
_cell.length_a   1.000
_cell.length_b   1.000
_cell.length_c   1.000
_cell.angle_alpha   90.00
_cell.angle_beta   90.00
_cell.angle_gamma   90.00
#
_symmetry.space_group_name_H-M   'P 1'
#
loop_
_entity.id
_entity.type
_entity.pdbx_description
1 polymer ?
#
loop_
_entity_poly.entity_id
_entity_poly.type
_entity_poly.pdbx_seq_one_letter_code
_entity_poly.pdbx_strand_id
1 'polypeptide(L)'
;MKLSILQVPYDSGRFDQRMGSGPLLLTDLGLVNWLKTEGYDVQLTEVRLPDEFMSEVGASKYIHCQIKRIAEVNLREGYLPLILAGNCNYAAFGTLAALQNLKTGIIWLDAHGDFNTPETINVPIMLYGPFSKR
;
A
#
# COMPACT_ATOMS: atom_id res chain seq x y z
N MET A 1 2.55 15.98 15.17
CA MET A 1 3.33 15.38 14.06
C MET A 1 2.41 15.23 12.85
N LYS A 2 2.92 15.38 11.63
CA LYS A 2 2.14 15.28 10.39
C LYS A 2 2.08 13.83 9.90
N LEU A 3 0.89 13.31 9.62
CA LEU A 3 0.65 11.92 9.24
C LEU A 3 -0.26 11.89 8.01
N SER A 4 0.15 11.19 6.95
CA SER A 4 -0.68 11.02 5.76
C SER A 4 -1.11 9.57 5.65
N ILE A 5 -2.40 9.30 5.79
CA ILE A 5 -2.95 7.97 5.60
C ILE A 5 -3.27 7.79 4.12
N LEU A 6 -2.67 6.79 3.50
CA LEU A 6 -3.00 6.36 2.15
C LEU A 6 -3.84 5.10 2.25
N GLN A 7 -5.10 5.20 1.88
CA GLN A 7 -6.03 4.08 1.88
C GLN A 7 -6.02 3.41 0.51
N VAL A 8 -5.70 2.10 0.48
CA VAL A 8 -5.57 1.29 -0.75
C VAL A 8 -6.53 0.10 -0.67
N PRO A 9 -7.82 0.32 -0.96
CA PRO A 9 -8.89 -0.62 -0.68
C PRO A 9 -9.09 -1.64 -1.82
N TYR A 10 -8.04 -2.38 -2.15
CA TYR A 10 -8.05 -3.35 -3.24
C TYR A 10 -7.50 -4.71 -2.82
N ASP A 11 -8.07 -5.78 -3.39
CA ASP A 11 -7.48 -7.13 -3.43
C ASP A 11 -7.52 -7.62 -4.89
N SER A 12 -6.37 -7.99 -5.46
CA SER A 12 -6.25 -8.38 -6.88
C SER A 12 -6.96 -7.42 -7.87
N GLY A 13 -6.84 -6.11 -7.64
CA GLY A 13 -7.49 -5.07 -8.46
C GLY A 13 -9.00 -4.90 -8.24
N ARG A 14 -9.60 -5.65 -7.31
CA ARG A 14 -11.02 -5.53 -6.97
C ARG A 14 -11.20 -4.59 -5.79
N PHE A 15 -11.98 -3.53 -6.01
CA PHE A 15 -12.31 -2.56 -4.99
C PHE A 15 -13.20 -3.17 -3.89
N ASP A 16 -12.89 -2.88 -2.63
CA ASP A 16 -13.69 -3.25 -1.45
C ASP A 16 -14.14 -4.72 -1.44
N GLN A 17 -13.21 -5.63 -1.73
CA GLN A 17 -13.44 -7.07 -1.68
C GLN A 17 -12.35 -7.75 -0.88
N ARG A 18 -12.74 -8.81 -0.15
CA ARG A 18 -11.84 -9.66 0.64
C ARG A 18 -10.94 -8.79 1.54
N MET A 19 -9.63 -8.84 1.36
CA MET A 19 -8.70 -8.08 2.16
C MET A 19 -8.72 -6.57 1.82
N GLY A 20 -9.19 -6.21 0.62
CA GLY A 20 -9.38 -4.82 0.17
C GLY A 20 -10.44 -4.04 0.96
N SER A 21 -11.34 -4.71 1.68
CA SER A 21 -12.30 -4.06 2.59
C SER A 21 -11.67 -3.60 3.90
N GLY A 22 -10.55 -4.19 4.31
CA GLY A 22 -9.87 -3.89 5.57
C GLY A 22 -9.49 -2.41 5.74
N PRO A 23 -8.84 -1.78 4.75
CA PRO A 23 -8.52 -0.35 4.80
C PRO A 23 -9.73 0.56 5.02
N LEU A 24 -10.86 0.28 4.37
CA LEU A 24 -12.12 1.06 4.53
C LEU A 24 -12.68 0.88 5.94
N LEU A 25 -12.75 -0.36 6.40
CA LEU A 25 -13.24 -0.67 7.73
C LEU A 25 -12.46 0.06 8.84
N LEU A 26 -11.13 0.13 8.73
CA LEU A 26 -10.29 0.83 9.71
C LEU A 26 -10.61 2.34 9.78
N THR A 27 -10.84 2.99 8.65
CA THR A 27 -11.21 4.41 8.64
C THR A 27 -12.64 4.62 9.14
N ASP A 28 -13.56 3.75 8.77
CA ASP A 28 -14.98 3.81 9.17
C ASP A 28 -15.14 3.61 10.68
N LEU A 29 -14.30 2.76 11.29
CA LEU A 29 -14.22 2.58 12.74
C LEU A 29 -13.54 3.75 13.48
N GLY A 30 -13.17 4.81 12.76
CA GLY A 30 -12.74 6.07 13.37
C GLY A 30 -11.23 6.23 13.58
N LEU A 31 -10.38 5.43 12.91
CA LEU A 31 -8.92 5.55 13.00
C LEU A 31 -8.42 6.99 12.81
N VAL A 32 -8.96 7.70 11.81
CA VAL A 32 -8.56 9.10 11.51
C VAL A 32 -8.91 10.02 12.67
N ASN A 33 -10.12 9.88 13.22
CA ASN A 33 -10.57 10.71 14.33
C ASN A 33 -9.75 10.43 15.58
N TRP A 34 -9.49 9.16 15.87
CA TRP A 34 -8.65 8.74 16.99
C TRP A 34 -7.24 9.35 16.89
N LEU A 35 -6.57 9.24 15.73
CA LEU A 35 -5.24 9.86 15.53
C LEU A 35 -5.27 11.39 15.69
N LYS A 36 -6.33 12.06 15.24
CA LYS A 36 -6.49 13.51 15.46
C LYS A 36 -6.65 13.85 16.94
N THR A 37 -7.40 13.06 17.70
CA THR A 37 -7.54 13.21 19.16
C THR A 37 -6.22 13.02 19.89
N GLU A 38 -5.36 12.12 19.42
CA GLU A 38 -3.99 11.92 19.93
C GLU A 38 -3.01 13.05 19.53
N GLY A 39 -3.48 14.08 18.81
CA GLY A 39 -2.69 15.26 18.47
C GLY A 39 -1.87 15.17 17.17
N TYR A 40 -2.19 14.20 16.29
CA TYR A 40 -1.61 14.14 14.95
C TYR A 40 -2.37 15.07 13.98
N ASP A 41 -1.62 15.71 13.07
CA ASP A 41 -2.18 16.41 11.91
C ASP A 41 -2.34 15.39 10.78
N VAL A 42 -3.56 14.91 10.60
CA VAL A 42 -3.86 13.75 9.75
C VAL A 42 -4.54 14.16 8.45
N GLN A 43 -3.93 13.79 7.33
CA GLN A 43 -4.55 13.79 6.01
C GLN A 43 -4.90 12.37 5.59
N LEU A 44 -6.04 12.20 4.93
CA LEU A 44 -6.47 10.92 4.36
C LEU A 44 -6.57 11.08 2.85
N THR A 45 -5.87 10.21 2.13
CA THR A 45 -5.94 10.11 0.67
C THR A 45 -6.30 8.70 0.28
N GLU A 46 -7.31 8.57 -0.55
CA GLU A 46 -7.78 7.28 -1.03
C GLU A 46 -7.26 7.01 -2.44
N VAL A 47 -6.73 5.82 -2.67
CA VAL A 47 -6.30 5.38 -4.00
C VAL A 47 -7.51 4.87 -4.78
N ARG A 48 -7.64 5.31 -6.02
CA ARG A 48 -8.69 4.88 -6.95
C ARG A 48 -8.07 4.45 -8.27
N LEU A 49 -8.53 3.30 -8.77
CA LEU A 49 -8.33 2.91 -10.16
C LEU A 49 -9.29 3.71 -11.05
N PRO A 50 -8.93 3.99 -12.31
CA PRO A 50 -9.87 4.55 -13.28
C PRO A 50 -10.98 3.55 -13.59
N ASP A 51 -12.13 4.05 -14.06
CA ASP A 51 -13.27 3.25 -14.51
C ASP A 51 -13.02 2.61 -15.89
N GLU A 52 -11.92 1.88 -16.00
CA GLU A 52 -11.50 1.14 -17.19
C GLU A 52 -11.17 -0.30 -16.81
N PHE A 53 -11.42 -1.24 -17.72
CA PHE A 53 -11.02 -2.62 -17.49
C PHE A 53 -9.50 -2.73 -17.40
N MET A 54 -9.02 -3.31 -16.29
CA MET A 54 -7.61 -3.63 -16.10
C MET A 54 -7.44 -5.10 -15.76
N SER A 55 -6.38 -5.71 -16.29
CA SER A 55 -5.90 -6.98 -15.76
C SER A 55 -5.38 -6.79 -14.32
N GLU A 56 -5.32 -7.86 -13.54
CA GLU A 56 -4.79 -7.80 -12.17
C GLU A 56 -3.37 -7.20 -12.12
N VAL A 57 -2.53 -7.52 -13.10
CA VAL A 57 -1.16 -6.98 -13.22
C VAL A 57 -1.22 -5.48 -13.53
N GLY A 58 -2.10 -5.07 -14.45
CA GLY A 58 -2.29 -3.67 -14.81
C GLY A 58 -2.77 -2.82 -13.63
N ALA A 59 -3.78 -3.31 -12.91
CA ALA A 59 -4.31 -2.67 -11.70
C ALA A 59 -3.24 -2.55 -10.62
N SER A 60 -2.48 -3.63 -10.38
CA SER A 60 -1.41 -3.64 -9.37
C SER A 60 -0.31 -2.62 -9.70
N LYS A 61 0.16 -2.60 -10.95
CA LYS A 61 1.15 -1.61 -11.41
C LYS A 61 0.64 -0.17 -11.26
N TYR A 62 -0.62 0.07 -11.63
CA TYR A 62 -1.23 1.39 -11.49
C TYR A 62 -1.27 1.83 -10.02
N ILE A 63 -1.75 0.96 -9.13
CA ILE A 63 -1.81 1.20 -7.69
C ILE A 63 -0.41 1.48 -7.13
N HIS A 64 0.61 0.68 -7.48
CA HIS A 64 1.99 0.93 -7.05
C HIS A 64 2.50 2.30 -7.46
N CYS A 65 2.22 2.73 -8.71
CA CYS A 65 2.58 4.06 -9.19
C CYS A 65 1.86 5.18 -8.44
N GLN A 66 0.58 5.01 -8.10
CA GLN A 66 -0.17 5.98 -7.29
C GLN A 66 0.38 6.09 -5.87
N ILE A 67 0.58 4.95 -5.20
CA ILE A 67 1.17 4.92 -3.85
C ILE A 67 2.52 5.64 -3.85
N LYS A 68 3.41 5.29 -4.80
CA LYS A 68 4.70 5.94 -4.96
C LYS A 68 4.55 7.45 -5.06
N ARG A 69 3.75 7.93 -6.00
CA ARG A 69 3.57 9.37 -6.27
C ARG A 69 3.05 10.12 -5.05
N ILE A 70 2.01 9.59 -4.40
CA ILE A 70 1.38 10.23 -3.25
C ILE A 70 2.34 10.23 -2.06
N ALA A 71 2.98 9.09 -1.76
CA ALA A 71 3.93 8.98 -0.67
C ALA A 71 5.14 9.93 -0.87
N GLU A 72 5.67 10.04 -2.09
CA GLU A 72 6.75 10.99 -2.40
C GLU A 72 6.35 12.46 -2.17
N VAL A 73 5.14 12.85 -2.54
CA VAL A 73 4.63 14.20 -2.28
C VAL A 73 4.52 14.44 -0.79
N ASN A 74 3.88 13.52 -0.07
CA ASN A 74 3.64 13.63 1.37
C ASN A 74 4.95 13.69 2.16
N LEU A 75 5.94 12.85 1.81
CA LEU A 75 7.27 12.89 2.40
C LEU A 75 7.94 14.26 2.20
N ARG A 76 7.84 14.85 0.99
CA ARG A 76 8.38 16.20 0.72
C ARG A 76 7.68 17.29 1.52
N GLU A 77 6.40 17.11 1.82
CA GLU A 77 5.60 18.05 2.63
C GLU A 77 5.74 17.83 4.16
N GLY A 78 6.58 16.87 4.55
CA GLY A 78 6.87 16.56 5.95
C GLY A 78 5.82 15.67 6.63
N TYR A 79 4.94 15.02 5.87
CA TYR A 79 4.03 14.00 6.36
C TYR A 79 4.72 12.63 6.40
N LEU A 80 4.54 11.90 7.50
CA LEU A 80 4.87 10.48 7.58
C LEU A 80 3.75 9.66 6.89
N PRO A 81 4.03 8.90 5.81
CA PRO A 81 3.03 8.06 5.18
C PRO A 81 2.71 6.80 5.99
N LEU A 82 1.42 6.58 6.25
CA LEU A 82 0.88 5.32 6.77
C LEU A 82 -0.03 4.73 5.69
N ILE A 83 0.35 3.58 5.13
CA ILE A 83 -0.38 2.96 4.01
C ILE A 83 -1.23 1.82 4.55
N LEU A 84 -2.55 1.96 4.43
CA LEU A 84 -3.52 0.92 4.76
C LEU A 84 -3.85 0.18 3.47
N ALA A 85 -3.26 -0.99 3.27
CA ALA A 85 -3.43 -1.76 2.05
C ALA A 85 -4.13 -3.10 2.28
N GLY A 86 -4.89 -3.53 1.28
CA GLY A 86 -5.55 -4.84 1.32
C GLY A 86 -4.59 -6.02 1.25
N ASN A 87 -3.33 -5.87 0.83
CA ASN A 87 -2.36 -6.97 0.85
C ASN A 87 -0.91 -6.46 0.94
N CYS A 88 0.01 -7.37 1.25
CA CYS A 88 1.44 -7.10 1.38
C CYS A 88 2.08 -6.58 0.08
N ASN A 89 1.62 -7.05 -1.08
CA ASN A 89 2.10 -6.62 -2.40
C ASN A 89 1.88 -5.12 -2.64
N TYR A 90 0.69 -4.60 -2.32
CA TYR A 90 0.40 -3.16 -2.45
C TYR A 90 1.15 -2.33 -1.39
N ALA A 91 1.19 -2.81 -0.14
CA ALA A 91 1.87 -2.14 0.96
C ALA A 91 3.37 -1.96 0.69
N ALA A 92 4.05 -2.97 0.16
CA ALA A 92 5.50 -2.98 0.09
C ALA A 92 6.07 -2.27 -1.15
N PHE A 93 5.69 -2.71 -2.35
CA PHE A 93 6.32 -2.21 -3.58
C PHE A 93 6.10 -0.71 -3.79
N GLY A 94 4.86 -0.23 -3.58
CA GLY A 94 4.54 1.19 -3.73
C GLY A 94 5.33 2.07 -2.75
N THR A 95 5.43 1.63 -1.49
CA THR A 95 6.16 2.35 -0.43
C THR A 95 7.66 2.38 -0.71
N LEU A 96 8.25 1.23 -1.01
CA LEU A 96 9.69 1.13 -1.27
C LEU A 96 10.09 1.95 -2.50
N ALA A 97 9.25 1.96 -3.53
CA ALA A 97 9.48 2.77 -4.71
C ALA A 97 9.48 4.29 -4.42
N ALA A 98 8.81 4.73 -3.35
CA ALA A 98 8.79 6.14 -2.94
C ALA A 98 10.09 6.59 -2.22
N LEU A 99 10.85 5.65 -1.66
CA LEU A 99 12.04 5.94 -0.82
C LEU A 99 13.35 6.12 -1.63
N GLN A 100 13.28 6.03 -2.97
CA GLN A 100 14.33 6.34 -3.96
C GLN A 100 15.81 6.28 -3.49
N ASN A 101 16.45 5.11 -3.58
CA ASN A 101 17.91 4.92 -3.42
C ASN A 101 18.56 5.39 -2.11
N LEU A 102 17.79 5.74 -1.09
CA LEU A 102 18.32 5.84 0.26
C LEU A 102 18.78 4.45 0.71
N LYS A 103 19.89 4.38 1.48
CA LYS A 103 20.27 3.16 2.21
C LYS A 103 19.15 2.85 3.22
N THR A 104 18.12 2.20 2.74
CA THR A 104 16.87 1.99 3.46
C THR A 104 16.94 0.64 4.15
N GLY A 105 16.89 0.65 5.48
CA GLY A 105 16.64 -0.55 6.25
C GLY A 105 15.15 -0.89 6.23
N ILE A 106 14.82 -2.18 6.10
CA ILE A 106 13.44 -2.66 6.10
C ILE A 106 13.28 -3.62 7.27
N ILE A 107 12.26 -3.38 8.09
CA ILE A 107 11.80 -4.34 9.09
C ILE A 107 10.52 -4.96 8.53
N TRP A 108 10.57 -6.24 8.19
CA TRP A 108 9.43 -6.98 7.64
C TRP A 108 8.89 -7.93 8.70
N LEU A 109 7.67 -7.66 9.17
CA LEU A 109 6.98 -8.46 10.18
C LEU A 109 5.81 -9.19 9.52
N ASP A 110 6.07 -10.38 9.03
CA ASP A 110 5.08 -11.24 8.38
C ASP A 110 5.41 -12.70 8.69
N ALA A 111 4.40 -13.57 8.66
CA ALA A 111 4.61 -15.01 8.73
C ALA A 111 5.34 -15.54 7.49
N HIS A 112 5.25 -14.81 6.37
CA HIS A 112 5.87 -15.17 5.10
C HIS A 112 7.03 -14.22 4.79
N GLY A 113 8.11 -14.77 4.21
CA GLY A 113 9.24 -13.96 3.78
C GLY A 113 8.96 -13.11 2.55
N ASP A 114 7.96 -13.47 1.76
CA ASP A 114 7.61 -12.79 0.51
C ASP A 114 8.84 -12.52 -0.39
N PHE A 115 9.54 -13.61 -0.74
CA PHE A 115 10.67 -13.63 -1.68
C PHE A 115 10.36 -14.43 -2.97
N ASN A 116 9.11 -14.87 -3.18
CA ASN A 116 8.74 -15.72 -4.31
C ASN A 116 8.84 -14.97 -5.65
N THR A 117 9.33 -15.64 -6.68
CA THR A 117 9.31 -15.18 -8.08
C THR A 117 8.24 -15.92 -8.90
N PRO A 118 7.89 -15.45 -10.11
CA PRO A 118 7.02 -16.19 -11.04
C PRO A 118 7.44 -17.64 -11.29
N GLU A 119 8.73 -17.92 -11.26
CA GLU A 119 9.28 -19.24 -11.53
C GLU A 119 9.24 -20.18 -10.31
N THR A 120 9.04 -19.66 -9.10
CA THR A 120 9.10 -20.45 -7.85
C THR A 120 7.75 -20.70 -7.22
N ILE A 121 6.65 -20.21 -7.81
CA ILE A 121 5.31 -20.28 -7.22
C ILE A 121 4.46 -21.35 -7.94
N ASN A 122 3.77 -22.20 -7.17
CA ASN A 122 2.84 -23.22 -7.66
C ASN A 122 1.36 -22.80 -7.50
N VAL A 123 1.09 -21.52 -7.23
CA VAL A 123 -0.27 -20.99 -7.06
C VAL A 123 -0.51 -19.80 -8.00
N PRO A 124 -1.70 -19.70 -8.62
CA PRO A 124 -1.98 -18.72 -9.67
C PRO A 124 -2.21 -17.29 -9.15
N ILE A 125 -2.02 -17.05 -7.86
CA ILE A 125 -2.31 -15.76 -7.23
C ILE A 125 -1.04 -14.90 -7.19
N MET A 126 -1.20 -13.59 -7.36
CA MET A 126 -0.10 -12.62 -7.38
C MET A 126 0.46 -12.36 -5.97
N LEU A 127 0.92 -13.41 -5.29
CA LEU A 127 1.75 -13.37 -4.09
C LEU A 127 3.24 -13.32 -4.48
N TYR A 128 3.56 -12.49 -5.48
CA TYR A 128 4.96 -12.20 -5.77
C TYR A 128 5.50 -11.38 -4.63
N GLY A 129 6.60 -11.87 -4.08
CA GLY A 129 7.17 -11.28 -2.92
C GLY A 129 7.84 -9.94 -3.25
N PRO A 130 7.64 -8.87 -2.46
CA PRO A 130 8.26 -7.57 -2.73
C PRO A 130 9.78 -7.60 -2.69
N PHE A 131 10.37 -8.68 -2.20
CA PHE A 131 11.81 -8.83 -2.04
C PHE A 131 12.43 -9.86 -2.98
N SER A 132 11.69 -10.34 -3.98
CA SER A 132 12.11 -11.44 -4.86
C SER A 132 13.25 -11.11 -5.84
N LYS A 133 13.76 -9.87 -5.87
CA LYS A 133 14.94 -9.48 -6.66
C LYS A 133 15.87 -8.60 -5.85
N ARG A 134 17.08 -9.10 -5.60
CA ARG A 134 18.30 -8.29 -5.42
C ARG A 134 19.06 -8.27 -6.73
#